data_AF-A0A3D1V3W5-F1
#
_entry.id   AF-A0A3D1V3W5-F1
#
_cell.length_a   1.000
_cell.length_b   1.000
_cell.length_c   1.000
_cell.angle_alpha   90.00
_cell.angle_beta   90.00
_cell.angle_gamma   90.00
#
_symmetry.space_group_name_H-M   'P 1'
#
loop_
_entity.id
_entity.type
_entity.pdbx_description
1 polymer ?
#
loop_
_entity_poly.entity_id
_entity_poly.type
_entity_poly.pdbx_seq_one_letter_code
_entity_poly.pdbx_strand_id
1 'polypeptide(L)'
;MSTMAIKGMLGALTVLTAGTLAAQTTTFNTLADWNCQPKQNVTMADGVFKVTGSTNMMTVKKFDVDPSRTYVLKATAKTDGTEKSMFYFGFNQFDKNGRNIPCISAAIVAQTDTELVAPAKKGDTSIKVKDGSKWRVNQWFGFAYNTDPSFSDLPNFNIAQCPVKEVKQEGEAWLLTFSKPLMVDLASGTKVRQHADGGYMYTGGSGQLTGTWKTFSGSAKDIAKSGFNYVKFAPGTAKVQVIMLVNWGNKNATAEVKDISLEVK
;
A
#
# COMPACT_ATOMS: atom_id res chain seq x y z
N MET A 1 58.89 31.86 44.05
CA MET A 1 58.30 30.65 43.42
C MET A 1 56.92 31.09 42.92
N SER A 2 56.79 31.66 41.72
CA SER A 2 56.54 30.98 40.41
C SER A 2 55.76 29.67 40.60
N THR A 3 54.61 29.44 39.94
CA THR A 3 54.39 29.58 38.49
C THR A 3 52.88 29.67 38.14
N MET A 4 52.56 30.40 37.05
CA MET A 4 51.33 30.29 36.25
C MET A 4 51.06 28.86 35.76
N ALA A 5 49.80 28.55 35.40
CA ALA A 5 49.41 28.03 34.06
C ALA A 5 47.89 27.70 34.03
N ILE A 6 47.09 28.43 33.24
CA ILE A 6 46.65 28.14 31.86
C ILE A 6 45.27 27.44 31.83
N LYS A 7 44.28 28.23 31.39
CA LYS A 7 42.98 27.78 30.89
C LYS A 7 43.18 26.90 29.65
N GLY A 8 42.77 25.64 29.73
CA GLY A 8 42.61 24.78 28.55
C GLY A 8 41.18 24.86 28.02
N MET A 9 40.97 25.58 26.91
CA MET A 9 39.81 25.36 26.04
C MET A 9 39.95 23.96 25.42
N LEU A 10 39.10 23.00 25.81
CA LEU A 10 38.87 21.83 24.98
C LEU A 10 37.95 22.25 23.83
N GLY A 11 38.53 22.49 22.66
CA GLY A 11 37.79 22.56 21.41
C GLY A 11 37.24 21.19 21.05
N ALA A 12 35.91 21.07 20.97
CA ALA A 12 35.27 19.88 20.43
C ALA A 12 35.51 19.86 18.91
N LEU A 13 36.36 18.95 18.45
CA LEU A 13 36.51 18.63 17.05
C LEU A 13 35.31 17.75 16.63
N THR A 14 34.25 18.35 16.08
CA THR A 14 33.19 17.60 15.39
C THR A 14 33.76 17.07 14.08
N VAL A 15 34.18 15.81 14.09
CA VAL A 15 34.42 15.06 12.85
C VAL A 15 33.06 14.69 12.29
N LEU A 16 32.62 15.40 11.24
CA LEU A 16 31.52 14.96 10.37
C LEU A 16 32.01 13.77 9.55
N THR A 17 31.96 12.57 10.13
CA THR A 17 32.01 11.36 9.31
C THR A 17 30.71 11.29 8.52
N ALA A 18 30.79 11.47 7.20
CA ALA A 18 29.76 11.05 6.27
C ALA A 18 29.66 9.51 6.37
N GLY A 19 28.90 9.04 7.36
CA GLY A 19 28.69 7.62 7.60
C GLY A 19 27.82 7.06 6.48
N THR A 20 28.35 6.11 5.73
CA THR A 20 27.53 5.14 5.02
C THR A 20 26.66 4.46 6.07
N LEU A 21 25.36 4.76 6.06
CA LEU A 21 24.40 4.11 6.96
C LEU A 21 24.41 2.62 6.63
N ALA A 22 24.92 1.80 7.56
CA ALA A 22 24.99 0.37 7.37
C ALA A 22 23.59 -0.22 7.14
N ALA A 23 23.51 -1.29 6.33
CA ALA A 23 22.27 -2.02 6.11
C ALA A 23 21.73 -2.53 7.45
N GLN A 24 20.45 -2.26 7.72
CA GLN A 24 19.76 -2.70 8.92
C GLN A 24 18.76 -3.80 8.57
N THR A 25 18.97 -5.00 9.09
CA THR A 25 18.05 -6.13 8.94
C THR A 25 17.19 -6.29 10.19
N THR A 26 15.88 -6.31 10.01
CA THR A 26 14.90 -6.70 11.03
C THR A 26 14.28 -8.04 10.62
N THR A 27 14.23 -9.00 11.55
CA THR A 27 13.54 -10.28 11.36
C THR A 27 12.24 -10.30 12.16
N PHE A 28 11.28 -11.11 11.72
CA PHE A 28 9.93 -11.19 12.32
C PHE A 28 9.60 -12.63 12.71
N ASN A 29 10.34 -13.12 13.71
CA ASN A 29 10.42 -14.55 14.04
C ASN A 29 9.53 -14.94 15.23
N THR A 30 8.66 -14.06 15.70
CA THR A 30 7.76 -14.35 16.83
C THR A 30 6.32 -13.95 16.54
N LEU A 31 5.34 -14.63 17.15
CA LEU A 31 3.92 -14.22 17.06
C LEU A 31 3.68 -12.80 17.58
N ALA A 32 4.52 -12.30 18.50
CA ALA A 32 4.40 -10.94 19.03
C ALA A 32 4.74 -9.85 18.01
N ASP A 33 5.47 -10.21 16.94
CA ASP A 33 5.79 -9.29 15.85
C ASP A 33 4.58 -8.98 14.96
N TRP A 34 3.49 -9.75 15.06
CA TRP A 34 2.40 -9.76 14.11
C TRP A 34 1.03 -9.50 14.75
N ASN A 35 0.27 -8.61 14.11
CA ASN A 35 -1.19 -8.56 14.19
C ASN A 35 -1.76 -9.53 13.16
N CYS A 36 -2.28 -10.67 13.63
CA CYS A 36 -2.89 -11.71 12.78
C CYS A 36 -4.41 -11.58 12.79
N GLN A 37 -5.02 -11.64 11.61
CA GLN A 37 -6.46 -11.56 11.44
C GLN A 37 -6.95 -12.66 10.48
N PRO A 38 -7.68 -13.69 10.96
CA PRO A 38 -8.02 -13.92 12.37
C PRO A 38 -6.85 -14.54 13.15
N LYS A 39 -6.73 -14.23 14.45
CA LYS A 39 -5.57 -14.64 15.27
C LYS A 39 -5.45 -16.15 15.46
N GLN A 40 -6.57 -16.84 15.64
CA GLN A 40 -6.63 -18.28 15.90
C GLN A 40 -6.10 -19.16 14.75
N ASN A 41 -5.94 -18.57 13.57
CA ASN A 41 -5.44 -19.27 12.38
C ASN A 41 -3.92 -19.41 12.37
N VAL A 42 -3.20 -18.74 13.27
CA VAL A 42 -1.74 -18.68 13.25
C VAL A 42 -1.17 -19.32 14.50
N THR A 43 -0.32 -20.32 14.30
CA THR A 43 0.52 -20.92 15.33
C THR A 43 1.98 -20.84 14.89
N MET A 44 2.90 -21.05 15.83
CA MET A 44 4.33 -21.01 15.54
C MET A 44 5.03 -22.14 16.29
N ALA A 45 5.88 -22.88 15.59
CA ALA A 45 6.75 -23.90 16.14
C ALA A 45 8.08 -23.89 15.38
N ASP A 46 9.21 -24.04 16.08
CA ASP A 46 10.55 -24.16 15.48
C ASP A 46 10.90 -23.08 14.44
N GLY A 47 10.48 -21.83 14.69
CA GLY A 47 10.73 -20.70 13.78
C GLY A 47 9.88 -20.70 12.50
N VAL A 48 8.85 -21.55 12.43
CA VAL A 48 7.91 -21.65 11.30
C VAL A 48 6.52 -21.26 11.77
N PHE A 49 5.90 -20.31 11.06
CA PHE A 49 4.49 -20.01 11.21
C PHE A 49 3.67 -21.06 10.45
N LYS A 50 2.73 -21.70 11.13
CA LYS A 50 1.68 -22.50 10.50
C LYS A 50 0.40 -21.68 10.45
N VAL A 51 -0.14 -21.50 9.25
CA VAL A 51 -1.31 -20.66 8.97
C VAL A 51 -2.41 -21.50 8.34
N THR A 52 -3.55 -21.61 9.01
CA THR A 52 -4.75 -22.28 8.50
C THR A 52 -5.76 -21.24 8.03
N GLY A 53 -6.49 -21.53 6.94
CA GLY A 53 -7.45 -20.61 6.35
C GLY A 53 -6.87 -19.25 5.91
N SER A 54 -7.75 -18.42 5.34
CA SER A 54 -7.37 -17.11 4.81
C SER A 54 -7.06 -16.14 5.93
N THR A 55 -5.82 -15.63 5.96
CA THR A 55 -5.30 -14.88 7.11
C THR A 55 -4.42 -13.73 6.66
N ASN A 56 -4.65 -12.55 7.24
CA ASN A 56 -3.81 -11.37 7.07
C ASN A 56 -2.85 -11.27 8.27
N MET A 57 -1.56 -11.12 8.00
CA MET A 57 -0.54 -10.88 9.03
C MET A 57 0.14 -9.56 8.73
N MET A 58 0.05 -8.60 9.65
CA MET A 58 0.73 -7.30 9.55
C MET A 58 1.67 -7.11 10.73
N THR A 59 2.85 -6.53 10.52
CA THR A 59 3.76 -6.27 11.64
C THR A 59 3.15 -5.28 12.63
N VAL A 60 3.31 -5.52 13.93
CA VAL A 60 2.91 -4.56 14.98
C VAL A 60 3.70 -3.26 14.79
N LYS A 61 5.00 -3.38 14.54
CA LYS A 61 5.89 -2.25 14.28
C LYS A 61 5.63 -1.61 12.91
N LYS A 62 5.66 -0.28 12.90
CA LYS A 62 5.77 0.57 11.70
C LYS A 62 7.22 1.02 11.53
N PHE A 63 7.66 1.14 10.28
CA PHE A 63 9.00 1.57 9.90
C PHE A 63 8.89 2.89 9.15
N ASP A 64 9.70 3.88 9.51
CA ASP A 64 9.76 5.13 8.76
C ASP A 64 10.40 4.89 7.38
N VAL A 65 9.90 5.60 6.37
CA VAL A 65 10.37 5.53 4.99
C VAL A 65 11.30 6.70 4.71
N ASP A 66 12.55 6.36 4.39
CA ASP A 66 13.55 7.25 3.80
C ASP A 66 13.64 6.93 2.31
N PRO A 67 13.15 7.83 1.42
CA PRO A 67 13.15 7.58 -0.03
C PRO A 67 14.54 7.35 -0.62
N SER A 68 15.61 7.78 0.05
CA SER A 68 16.98 7.55 -0.41
C SER A 68 17.45 6.11 -0.24
N ARG A 69 16.78 5.34 0.63
CA ARG A 69 17.12 3.96 0.97
C ARG A 69 16.31 2.93 0.20
N THR A 70 16.87 1.73 0.12
CA THR A 70 16.26 0.55 -0.48
C THR A 70 15.74 -0.38 0.60
N TYR A 71 14.49 -0.80 0.48
CA TYR A 71 13.80 -1.69 1.41
C TYR A 71 13.64 -3.05 0.73
N VAL A 72 14.29 -4.09 1.25
CA VAL A 72 14.26 -5.45 0.68
C VAL A 72 13.44 -6.36 1.60
N LEU A 73 12.39 -6.95 1.03
CA LEU A 73 11.58 -7.95 1.70
C LEU A 73 12.04 -9.36 1.32
N LYS A 74 11.98 -10.27 2.29
CA LYS A 74 12.19 -11.70 2.08
C LYS A 74 11.28 -12.52 2.99
N ALA A 75 10.72 -13.61 2.46
CA ALA A 75 10.04 -14.66 3.20
C ALA A 75 10.12 -15.97 2.41
N THR A 76 10.09 -17.11 3.10
CA THR A 76 10.01 -18.44 2.48
C THR A 76 8.67 -19.07 2.86
N ALA A 77 7.91 -19.57 1.89
CA ALA A 77 6.60 -20.15 2.13
C ALA A 77 6.34 -21.41 1.30
N LYS A 78 5.46 -22.29 1.80
CA LYS A 78 4.90 -23.47 1.11
C LYS A 78 3.48 -23.77 1.61
N THR A 79 2.74 -24.62 0.90
CA THR A 79 1.52 -25.24 1.42
C THR A 79 1.85 -26.64 1.97
N ASP A 80 1.22 -27.05 3.06
CA ASP A 80 1.23 -28.43 3.56
C ASP A 80 -0.09 -29.19 3.24
N GLY A 81 -1.06 -28.49 2.61
CA GLY A 81 -2.35 -29.06 2.19
C GLY A 81 -2.50 -29.17 0.66
N THR A 82 -3.58 -29.83 0.24
CA THR A 82 -3.98 -30.02 -1.18
C THR A 82 -4.78 -28.86 -1.74
N GLU A 83 -5.31 -28.02 -0.86
CA GLU A 83 -6.13 -26.86 -1.20
C GLU A 83 -5.31 -25.74 -1.84
N LYS A 84 -5.94 -24.97 -2.73
CA LYS A 84 -5.29 -23.81 -3.35
C LYS A 84 -4.90 -22.77 -2.29
N SER A 85 -3.61 -22.55 -2.10
CA SER A 85 -3.08 -21.50 -1.23
C SER A 85 -2.42 -20.39 -2.06
N MET A 86 -2.96 -19.18 -1.96
CA MET A 86 -2.35 -17.97 -2.54
C MET A 86 -1.63 -17.17 -1.47
N PHE A 87 -0.39 -16.77 -1.75
CA PHE A 87 0.43 -15.95 -0.87
C PHE A 87 0.71 -14.59 -1.53
N TYR A 88 0.57 -13.52 -0.76
CA TYR A 88 0.89 -12.15 -1.15
C TYR A 88 1.75 -11.52 -0.07
N PHE A 89 2.84 -10.85 -0.44
CA PHE A 89 3.82 -10.32 0.51
C PHE A 89 4.30 -8.93 0.11
N GLY A 90 4.28 -7.99 1.05
CA GLY A 90 4.49 -6.60 0.70
C GLY A 90 4.44 -5.62 1.87
N PHE A 91 4.05 -4.39 1.54
CA PHE A 91 3.91 -3.28 2.48
C PHE A 91 2.47 -2.75 2.53
N ASN A 92 2.00 -2.48 3.75
CA ASN A 92 0.93 -1.53 3.99
C ASN A 92 1.55 -0.14 4.25
N GLN A 93 0.94 0.92 3.74
CA GLN A 93 1.55 2.25 3.64
C GLN A 93 0.76 3.30 4.44
N PHE A 94 1.47 4.23 5.06
CA PHE A 94 0.90 5.26 5.92
C PHE A 94 1.52 6.63 5.65
N ASP A 95 0.73 7.68 5.82
CA ASP A 95 1.20 9.05 5.75
C ASP A 95 1.99 9.46 7.01
N LYS A 96 2.51 10.69 7.01
CA LYS A 96 3.27 11.25 8.15
C LYS A 96 2.49 11.30 9.47
N ASN A 97 1.16 11.34 9.41
CA ASN A 97 0.27 11.38 10.56
C ASN A 97 -0.14 9.95 11.01
N GLY A 98 0.37 8.91 10.34
CA GLY A 98 0.01 7.52 10.61
C GLY A 98 -1.33 7.10 10.04
N ARG A 99 -1.96 7.89 9.16
CA ARG A 99 -3.18 7.52 8.44
C ARG A 99 -2.83 6.50 7.35
N ASN A 100 -3.63 5.44 7.25
CA ASN A 100 -3.48 4.42 6.22
C ASN A 100 -3.68 5.04 4.82
N ILE A 101 -2.80 4.71 3.87
CA ILE A 101 -2.90 5.06 2.45
C ILE A 101 -3.39 3.81 1.70
N PRO A 102 -4.72 3.63 1.54
CA PRO A 102 -5.26 2.50 0.78
C PRO A 102 -4.95 2.66 -0.71
N CYS A 103 -4.95 1.55 -1.45
CA CYS A 103 -4.68 1.51 -2.89
C CYS A 103 -5.48 2.57 -3.67
N ILE A 104 -6.80 2.64 -3.45
CA ILE A 104 -7.70 3.62 -4.09
C ILE A 104 -7.33 5.10 -3.85
N SER A 105 -6.56 5.43 -2.82
CA SER A 105 -6.15 6.83 -2.59
C SER A 105 -5.02 7.30 -3.52
N ALA A 106 -4.32 6.38 -4.20
CA ALA A 106 -3.18 6.72 -5.04
C ALA A 106 -3.16 6.01 -6.41
N ALA A 107 -3.87 4.90 -6.57
CA ALA A 107 -3.89 4.10 -7.80
C ALA A 107 -4.79 4.73 -8.88
N ILE A 108 -4.23 5.65 -9.67
CA ILE A 108 -4.94 6.29 -10.77
C ILE A 108 -5.28 5.30 -11.90
N VAL A 109 -6.39 5.54 -12.60
CA VAL A 109 -6.63 5.00 -13.95
C VAL A 109 -6.26 6.10 -14.94
N ALA A 110 -5.22 5.86 -15.74
CA ALA A 110 -4.67 6.87 -16.64
C ALA A 110 -5.73 7.41 -17.62
N GLN A 111 -5.63 8.72 -17.93
CA GLN A 111 -6.47 9.43 -18.89
C GLN A 111 -7.96 9.52 -18.51
N THR A 112 -8.29 9.44 -17.22
CA THR A 112 -9.68 9.56 -16.73
C THR A 112 -9.98 10.87 -16.00
N ASP A 113 -8.99 11.77 -15.87
CA ASP A 113 -9.22 13.12 -15.34
C ASP A 113 -10.28 13.85 -16.18
N THR A 114 -11.32 14.34 -15.52
CA THR A 114 -12.46 15.02 -16.13
C THR A 114 -13.15 15.87 -15.07
N GLU A 115 -14.25 16.54 -15.40
CA GLU A 115 -15.04 17.29 -14.43
C GLU A 115 -16.54 17.13 -14.67
N LEU A 116 -17.32 17.29 -13.58
CA LEU A 116 -18.77 17.25 -13.63
C LEU A 116 -19.32 18.42 -14.44
N VAL A 117 -20.32 18.17 -15.30
CA VAL A 117 -21.03 19.22 -16.04
C VAL A 117 -22.31 19.69 -15.33
N ALA A 118 -22.76 18.94 -14.33
CA ALA A 118 -23.92 19.24 -13.51
C ALA A 118 -23.66 18.76 -12.07
N PRO A 119 -24.31 19.37 -11.05
CA PRO A 119 -24.20 18.87 -9.68
C PRO A 119 -24.80 17.46 -9.57
N ALA A 120 -24.27 16.67 -8.65
CA ALA A 120 -24.79 15.36 -8.27
C ALA A 120 -24.92 15.28 -6.75
N LYS A 121 -25.92 14.57 -6.26
CA LYS A 121 -26.25 14.48 -4.84
C LYS A 121 -25.92 13.11 -4.28
N LYS A 122 -25.65 13.07 -2.98
CA LYS A 122 -25.65 11.83 -2.21
C LYS A 122 -26.95 11.06 -2.46
N GLY A 123 -26.82 9.78 -2.75
CA GLY A 123 -27.93 8.92 -3.15
C GLY A 123 -28.08 8.73 -4.66
N ASP A 124 -27.56 9.64 -5.49
CA ASP A 124 -27.60 9.49 -6.94
C ASP A 124 -26.77 8.29 -7.39
N THR A 125 -27.20 7.61 -8.45
CA THR A 125 -26.50 6.46 -9.02
C THR A 125 -25.78 6.80 -10.32
N SER A 126 -25.67 8.08 -10.68
CA SER A 126 -24.95 8.51 -11.87
C SER A 126 -24.39 9.93 -11.72
N ILE A 127 -23.38 10.25 -12.53
CA ILE A 127 -22.88 11.61 -12.73
C ILE A 127 -22.74 11.89 -14.23
N LYS A 128 -22.85 13.17 -14.59
CA LYS A 128 -22.51 13.65 -15.95
C LYS A 128 -21.16 14.36 -15.92
N VAL A 129 -20.25 13.95 -16.79
CA VAL A 129 -18.89 14.49 -16.92
C VAL A 129 -18.60 14.98 -18.34
N LYS A 130 -17.60 15.85 -18.50
CA LYS A 130 -17.19 16.37 -19.82
C LYS A 130 -16.70 15.27 -20.74
N ASP A 131 -15.80 14.43 -20.25
CA ASP A 131 -15.24 13.29 -20.99
C ASP A 131 -15.20 12.04 -20.11
N GLY A 132 -15.90 11.00 -20.55
CA GLY A 132 -15.92 9.66 -19.95
C GLY A 132 -15.28 8.59 -20.83
N SER A 133 -14.73 8.95 -22.00
CA SER A 133 -14.32 8.02 -23.06
C SER A 133 -13.26 6.99 -22.65
N LYS A 134 -12.48 7.29 -21.61
CA LYS A 134 -11.44 6.39 -21.06
C LYS A 134 -11.83 5.75 -19.72
N TRP A 135 -12.99 6.10 -19.16
CA TRP A 135 -13.49 5.49 -17.95
C TRP A 135 -13.86 4.03 -18.21
N ARG A 136 -13.61 3.18 -17.22
CA ARG A 136 -13.74 1.72 -17.36
C ARG A 136 -14.85 1.21 -16.45
N VAL A 137 -15.64 0.28 -16.97
CA VAL A 137 -16.57 -0.54 -16.17
C VAL A 137 -15.74 -1.56 -15.40
N ASN A 138 -15.61 -1.38 -14.08
CA ASN A 138 -14.88 -2.30 -13.22
C ASN A 138 -15.39 -2.22 -11.79
N GLN A 139 -15.81 -3.37 -11.24
CA GLN A 139 -16.40 -3.47 -9.89
C GLN A 139 -15.43 -3.13 -8.75
N TRP A 140 -14.12 -3.17 -9.01
CA TRP A 140 -13.07 -2.86 -8.02
C TRP A 140 -12.64 -1.40 -8.09
N PHE A 141 -13.14 -0.63 -9.05
CA PHE A 141 -12.74 0.76 -9.20
C PHE A 141 -13.72 1.67 -8.47
N GLY A 142 -13.25 2.85 -8.08
CA GLY A 142 -14.07 3.98 -7.66
C GLY A 142 -13.54 5.23 -8.35
N PHE A 143 -13.80 6.39 -7.76
CA PHE A 143 -13.18 7.62 -8.22
C PHE A 143 -12.80 8.53 -7.06
N ALA A 144 -11.77 9.33 -7.30
CA ALA A 144 -11.42 10.45 -6.45
C ALA A 144 -12.11 11.71 -6.98
N TYR A 145 -12.45 12.63 -6.09
CA TYR A 145 -12.95 13.97 -6.41
C TYR A 145 -12.00 15.05 -5.86
N ASN A 146 -12.14 16.27 -6.38
CA ASN A 146 -11.18 17.36 -6.17
C ASN A 146 -9.77 16.98 -6.62
N THR A 147 -9.68 16.39 -7.81
CA THR A 147 -8.43 15.88 -8.38
C THR A 147 -7.62 16.98 -9.07
N ASP A 148 -6.30 16.77 -9.17
CA ASP A 148 -5.38 17.67 -9.88
C ASP A 148 -4.59 16.90 -10.96
N PRO A 149 -4.66 17.27 -12.25
CA PRO A 149 -3.95 16.55 -13.32
C PRO A 149 -2.43 16.44 -13.16
N SER A 150 -1.80 17.25 -12.30
CA SER A 150 -0.38 17.14 -11.94
C SER A 150 -0.08 16.01 -10.95
N PHE A 151 -1.13 15.42 -10.36
CA PHE A 151 -1.13 14.44 -9.27
C PHE A 151 -0.65 14.99 -7.92
N SER A 152 -0.65 16.32 -7.76
CA SER A 152 -0.39 16.98 -6.47
C SER A 152 -1.47 16.67 -5.43
N ASP A 153 -2.63 16.16 -5.85
CA ASP A 153 -3.72 15.72 -4.98
C ASP A 153 -3.46 14.37 -4.28
N LEU A 154 -2.43 13.62 -4.69
CA LEU A 154 -2.16 12.29 -4.15
C LEU A 154 -1.33 12.32 -2.85
N PRO A 155 -1.64 11.47 -1.85
CA PRO A 155 -2.77 10.54 -1.82
C PRO A 155 -4.08 11.31 -1.62
N ASN A 156 -5.05 11.03 -2.47
CA ASN A 156 -6.35 11.69 -2.43
C ASN A 156 -7.31 10.86 -1.57
N PHE A 157 -7.73 11.42 -0.44
CA PHE A 157 -8.66 10.77 0.47
C PHE A 157 -10.14 11.12 0.21
N ASN A 158 -10.40 12.00 -0.76
CA ASN A 158 -11.72 12.34 -1.24
C ASN A 158 -12.19 11.27 -2.23
N ILE A 159 -12.57 10.10 -1.69
CA ILE A 159 -12.90 8.92 -2.49
C ILE A 159 -14.40 8.64 -2.47
N ALA A 160 -14.96 8.39 -3.65
CA ALA A 160 -16.27 7.79 -3.84
C ALA A 160 -16.08 6.35 -4.36
N GLN A 161 -16.30 5.37 -3.48
CA GLN A 161 -16.19 3.96 -3.84
C GLN A 161 -17.46 3.44 -4.52
N CYS A 162 -17.73 4.02 -5.70
CA CYS A 162 -18.90 3.77 -6.53
C CYS A 162 -18.43 3.15 -7.85
N PRO A 163 -18.47 1.81 -8.00
CA PRO A 163 -17.98 1.17 -9.21
C PRO A 163 -18.87 1.49 -10.40
N VAL A 164 -18.25 1.92 -11.49
CA VAL A 164 -18.92 2.22 -12.75
C VAL A 164 -19.49 0.93 -13.35
N LYS A 165 -20.80 0.95 -13.61
CA LYS A 165 -21.56 -0.12 -14.28
C LYS A 165 -21.73 0.17 -15.77
N GLU A 166 -21.82 1.44 -16.16
CA GLU A 166 -22.02 1.85 -17.55
C GLU A 166 -21.36 3.21 -17.82
N VAL A 167 -20.84 3.37 -19.03
CA VAL A 167 -20.28 4.62 -19.57
C VAL A 167 -20.96 4.88 -20.90
N LYS A 168 -21.67 6.01 -21.02
CA LYS A 168 -22.45 6.34 -22.21
C LYS A 168 -22.24 7.81 -22.60
N GLN A 169 -21.98 8.07 -23.87
CA GLN A 169 -21.97 9.44 -24.39
C GLN A 169 -23.41 9.93 -24.59
N GLU A 170 -23.71 11.13 -24.09
CA GLU A 170 -24.99 11.82 -24.22
C GLU A 170 -24.75 13.25 -24.73
N GLY A 171 -24.83 13.44 -26.06
CA GLY A 171 -24.47 14.71 -26.68
C GLY A 171 -22.99 15.05 -26.47
N GLU A 172 -22.72 16.21 -25.91
CA GLU A 172 -21.36 16.70 -25.61
C GLU A 172 -20.81 16.20 -24.25
N ALA A 173 -21.61 15.51 -23.46
CA ALA A 173 -21.23 15.00 -22.15
C ALA A 173 -21.24 13.46 -22.12
N TRP A 174 -20.76 12.90 -21.02
CA TRP A 174 -20.78 11.47 -20.74
C TRP A 174 -21.53 11.20 -19.44
N LEU A 175 -22.47 10.27 -19.48
CA LEU A 175 -23.15 9.73 -18.31
C LEU A 175 -22.37 8.52 -17.79
N LEU A 176 -21.95 8.59 -16.53
CA LEU A 176 -21.34 7.49 -15.80
C LEU A 176 -22.38 6.96 -14.82
N THR A 177 -22.82 5.71 -14.99
CA THR A 177 -23.77 5.05 -14.09
C THR A 177 -23.02 4.11 -13.16
N PHE A 178 -23.34 4.15 -11.88
CA PHE A 178 -22.68 3.36 -10.84
C PHE A 178 -23.55 2.20 -10.35
N SER A 179 -22.88 1.17 -9.83
CA SER A 179 -23.51 0.04 -9.14
C SER A 179 -23.90 0.32 -7.69
N LYS A 180 -23.43 1.44 -7.13
CA LYS A 180 -23.73 1.91 -5.77
C LYS A 180 -24.06 3.40 -5.82
N PRO A 181 -24.94 3.89 -4.92
CA PRO A 181 -25.24 5.31 -4.84
C PRO A 181 -24.03 6.10 -4.34
N LEU A 182 -23.94 7.38 -4.75
CA LEU A 182 -22.97 8.34 -4.23
C LEU A 182 -23.14 8.51 -2.73
N MET A 183 -22.00 8.61 -2.03
CA MET A 183 -21.96 8.84 -0.58
C MET A 183 -21.74 10.31 -0.21
N VAL A 184 -21.61 11.18 -1.21
CA VAL A 184 -21.21 12.59 -1.09
C VAL A 184 -21.96 13.44 -2.12
N ASP A 185 -22.17 14.71 -1.81
CA ASP A 185 -22.64 15.72 -2.76
C ASP A 185 -21.47 16.28 -3.56
N LEU A 186 -21.66 16.49 -4.86
CA LEU A 186 -20.65 17.02 -5.78
C LEU A 186 -21.23 18.20 -6.56
N ALA A 187 -20.55 19.34 -6.53
CA ALA A 187 -20.94 20.51 -7.30
C ALA A 187 -20.60 20.35 -8.79
N SER A 188 -21.26 21.12 -9.66
CA SER A 188 -20.81 21.25 -11.05
C SER A 188 -19.38 21.80 -11.10
N GLY A 189 -18.58 21.34 -12.07
CA GLY A 189 -17.15 21.67 -12.18
C GLY A 189 -16.25 20.90 -11.22
N THR A 190 -16.78 20.00 -10.38
CA THR A 190 -15.93 19.15 -9.53
C THR A 190 -15.05 18.26 -10.39
N LYS A 191 -13.73 18.38 -10.24
CA LYS A 191 -12.75 17.53 -10.91
C LYS A 191 -12.76 16.12 -10.32
N VAL A 192 -12.80 15.12 -11.18
CA VAL A 192 -12.84 13.71 -10.81
C VAL A 192 -11.85 12.88 -11.64
N ARG A 193 -11.36 11.79 -11.07
CA ARG A 193 -10.48 10.82 -11.73
C ARG A 193 -10.84 9.42 -11.27
N GLN A 194 -10.91 8.47 -12.19
CA GLN A 194 -11.14 7.08 -11.82
C GLN A 194 -9.89 6.51 -11.14
N HIS A 195 -10.10 5.82 -10.02
CA HIS A 195 -9.04 5.18 -9.25
C HIS A 195 -9.33 3.69 -9.13
N ALA A 196 -8.30 2.87 -9.28
CA ALA A 196 -8.36 1.44 -9.02
C ALA A 196 -8.27 1.19 -7.52
N ASP A 197 -8.96 0.16 -7.02
CA ASP A 197 -8.75 -0.31 -5.65
C ASP A 197 -8.26 -1.76 -5.66
N GLY A 198 -7.74 -2.17 -4.51
CA GLY A 198 -7.40 -3.55 -4.24
C GLY A 198 -6.00 -3.70 -3.67
N GLY A 199 -5.93 -4.38 -2.53
CA GLY A 199 -4.71 -4.93 -1.98
C GLY A 199 -3.73 -3.92 -1.39
N TYR A 200 -2.47 -4.36 -1.38
CA TYR A 200 -1.34 -3.70 -0.76
C TYR A 200 -0.16 -3.65 -1.76
N MET A 201 0.96 -3.07 -1.33
CA MET A 201 2.12 -2.93 -2.19
C MET A 201 2.89 -4.26 -2.12
N TYR A 202 2.56 -5.21 -2.99
CA TYR A 202 3.10 -6.58 -2.96
C TYR A 202 4.54 -6.69 -3.48
N THR A 203 5.45 -5.90 -2.90
CA THR A 203 6.88 -5.83 -3.24
C THR A 203 7.59 -7.17 -3.14
N GLY A 204 7.29 -7.97 -2.12
CA GLY A 204 7.87 -9.32 -1.97
C GLY A 204 7.32 -10.33 -2.99
N GLY A 205 6.28 -9.95 -3.73
CA GLY A 205 5.63 -10.74 -4.76
C GLY A 205 4.36 -11.43 -4.29
N SER A 206 3.74 -12.15 -5.22
CA SER A 206 2.58 -12.98 -4.98
C SER A 206 2.66 -14.27 -5.79
N GLY A 207 2.02 -15.34 -5.32
CA GLY A 207 1.94 -16.57 -6.08
C GLY A 207 1.19 -17.68 -5.36
N GLN A 208 0.84 -18.71 -6.12
CA GLN A 208 0.33 -19.94 -5.55
C GLN A 208 1.48 -20.71 -4.87
N LEU A 209 1.24 -21.18 -3.65
CA LEU A 209 2.17 -22.04 -2.93
C LEU A 209 2.05 -23.48 -3.41
N THR A 210 3.16 -24.21 -3.34
CA THR A 210 3.24 -25.66 -3.60
C THR A 210 3.77 -26.38 -2.36
N GLY A 211 3.85 -27.71 -2.39
CA GLY A 211 4.44 -28.51 -1.30
C GLY A 211 5.94 -28.26 -1.07
N THR A 212 6.57 -27.43 -1.90
CA THR A 212 8.01 -27.11 -1.83
C THR A 212 8.21 -25.69 -1.33
N TRP A 213 9.21 -25.49 -0.47
CA TRP A 213 9.63 -24.17 -0.02
C TRP A 213 10.00 -23.27 -1.20
N LYS A 214 9.34 -22.11 -1.29
CA LYS A 214 9.63 -21.07 -2.27
C LYS A 214 9.98 -19.77 -1.56
N THR A 215 11.07 -19.14 -1.97
CA THR A 215 11.45 -17.80 -1.49
C THR A 215 10.71 -16.72 -2.30
N PHE A 216 10.08 -15.81 -1.59
CA PHE A 216 9.49 -14.57 -2.09
C PHE A 216 10.39 -13.42 -1.69
N SER A 217 10.79 -12.59 -2.65
CA SER A 217 11.65 -11.45 -2.40
C SER A 217 11.43 -10.35 -3.44
N GLY A 218 11.60 -9.11 -2.98
CA GLY A 218 11.66 -7.95 -3.85
C GLY A 218 12.06 -6.71 -3.07
N SER A 219 12.29 -5.62 -3.80
CA SER A 219 12.80 -4.38 -3.22
C SER A 219 11.96 -3.17 -3.64
N ALA A 220 11.79 -2.24 -2.71
CA ALA A 220 11.18 -0.94 -2.94
C ALA A 220 12.17 0.20 -2.64
N LYS A 221 12.12 1.25 -3.46
CA LYS A 221 12.88 2.49 -3.30
C LYS A 221 12.12 3.66 -3.92
N ASP A 222 12.36 4.87 -3.42
CA ASP A 222 11.71 6.11 -3.86
C ASP A 222 10.19 6.14 -3.61
N ILE A 223 9.63 7.33 -3.84
CA ILE A 223 8.19 7.58 -3.89
C ILE A 223 7.77 7.74 -5.36
N ALA A 224 6.68 7.08 -5.75
CA ALA A 224 6.10 7.26 -7.08
C ALA A 224 5.42 8.62 -7.20
N LYS A 225 5.39 9.19 -8.42
CA LYS A 225 4.60 10.40 -8.70
C LYS A 225 3.09 10.13 -8.57
N SER A 226 2.66 8.95 -8.98
CA SER A 226 1.28 8.47 -8.87
C SER A 226 1.26 6.96 -8.89
N GLY A 227 0.11 6.38 -8.51
CA GLY A 227 -0.11 4.95 -8.58
C GLY A 227 0.24 4.21 -7.28
N PHE A 228 -0.08 2.93 -7.31
CA PHE A 228 0.32 1.93 -6.33
C PHE A 228 1.06 0.85 -7.10
N ASN A 229 2.38 0.79 -6.96
CA ASN A 229 3.24 -0.13 -7.70
C ASN A 229 4.02 -1.03 -6.72
N TYR A 230 4.82 -1.96 -7.22
CA TYR A 230 5.52 -2.94 -6.39
C TYR A 230 6.98 -2.58 -6.05
N VAL A 231 7.55 -1.51 -6.63
CA VAL A 231 8.97 -1.12 -6.48
C VAL A 231 9.22 0.30 -5.95
N LYS A 232 8.19 1.15 -5.87
CA LYS A 232 8.22 2.50 -5.32
C LYS A 232 7.00 2.74 -4.46
N PHE A 233 7.17 3.40 -3.33
CA PHE A 233 6.07 3.66 -2.41
C PHE A 233 5.05 4.63 -3.04
N ALA A 234 3.80 4.56 -2.59
CA ALA A 234 2.75 5.46 -3.04
C ALA A 234 3.06 6.91 -2.61
N PRO A 235 2.58 7.93 -3.37
CA PRO A 235 2.66 9.32 -2.96
C PRO A 235 2.23 9.53 -1.50
N GLY A 236 2.98 10.37 -0.77
CA GLY A 236 2.70 10.70 0.62
C GLY A 236 3.09 9.64 1.66
N THR A 237 3.63 8.49 1.25
CA THR A 237 4.09 7.46 2.19
C THR A 237 5.25 7.97 3.03
N ALA A 238 5.08 7.91 4.35
CA ALA A 238 6.11 8.23 5.34
C ALA A 238 6.43 7.04 6.24
N LYS A 239 5.52 6.07 6.38
CA LYS A 239 5.73 4.85 7.17
C LYS A 239 5.15 3.62 6.49
N VAL A 240 5.71 2.45 6.78
CA VAL A 240 5.21 1.16 6.29
C VAL A 240 5.09 0.11 7.39
N GLN A 241 4.18 -0.85 7.20
CA GLN A 241 4.18 -2.14 7.88
C GLN A 241 4.45 -3.23 6.87
N VAL A 242 5.13 -4.30 7.28
CA VAL A 242 5.22 -5.49 6.46
C VAL A 242 3.89 -6.24 6.56
N ILE A 243 3.38 -6.71 5.43
CA ILE A 243 2.12 -7.45 5.35
C ILE A 243 2.27 -8.73 4.53
N MET A 244 1.62 -9.79 5.02
CA MET A 244 1.40 -11.03 4.30
C MET A 244 -0.10 -11.34 4.26
N LEU A 245 -0.61 -11.70 3.09
CA LEU A 245 -1.91 -12.38 2.96
C LEU A 245 -1.60 -13.84 2.66
N VAL A 246 -1.93 -14.71 3.60
CA VAL A 246 -1.66 -16.14 3.52
C VAL A 246 -2.97 -16.87 3.24
N ASN A 247 -2.94 -17.85 2.33
CA ASN A 247 -4.13 -18.58 1.88
C ASN A 247 -5.23 -17.61 1.36
N TRP A 248 -4.86 -16.57 0.62
CA TRP A 248 -5.80 -15.52 0.21
C TRP A 248 -7.00 -16.10 -0.56
N GLY A 249 -8.20 -15.83 -0.07
CA GLY A 249 -9.46 -16.28 -0.67
C GLY A 249 -9.82 -17.74 -0.41
N ASN A 250 -9.02 -18.52 0.33
CA ASN A 250 -9.32 -19.91 0.65
C ASN A 250 -9.23 -20.20 2.15
N LYS A 251 -10.39 -20.39 2.78
CA LYS A 251 -10.52 -20.69 4.21
C LYS A 251 -10.13 -22.12 4.61
N ASN A 252 -9.99 -23.02 3.63
CA ASN A 252 -9.65 -24.43 3.86
C ASN A 252 -8.16 -24.73 3.62
N ALA A 253 -7.43 -23.78 3.04
CA ALA A 253 -6.01 -23.96 2.75
C ALA A 253 -5.13 -23.82 4.00
N THR A 254 -3.95 -24.41 3.94
CA THR A 254 -2.96 -24.38 5.01
C THR A 254 -1.60 -24.03 4.41
N ALA A 255 -0.79 -23.28 5.14
CA ALA A 255 0.52 -22.85 4.67
C ALA A 255 1.51 -22.75 5.81
N GLU A 256 2.78 -22.87 5.47
CA GLU A 256 3.91 -22.64 6.35
C GLU A 256 4.75 -21.46 5.83
N VAL A 257 5.17 -20.57 6.72
CA VAL A 257 5.98 -19.38 6.39
C VAL A 257 7.13 -19.23 7.38
N LYS A 258 8.33 -18.90 6.89
CA LYS A 258 9.54 -18.67 7.70
C LYS A 258 10.51 -17.70 7.03
N ASP A 259 11.62 -17.43 7.69
CA ASP A 259 12.73 -16.58 7.18
C ASP A 259 12.27 -15.17 6.77
N ILE A 260 11.39 -14.56 7.58
CA ILE A 260 10.74 -13.29 7.24
C ILE A 260 11.64 -12.13 7.70
N SER A 261 12.02 -11.27 6.76
CA SER A 261 12.89 -10.12 7.05
C SER A 261 12.58 -8.89 6.23
N LEU A 262 12.91 -7.74 6.80
CA LEU A 262 13.04 -6.45 6.14
C LEU A 262 14.48 -5.95 6.31
N GLU A 263 15.19 -5.79 5.20
CA GLU A 263 16.49 -5.12 5.16
C GLU A 263 16.34 -3.70 4.61
N VAL A 264 16.97 -2.72 5.26
CA VAL A 264 16.99 -1.31 4.82
C VAL A 264 18.44 -0.90 4.59
N LYS A 265 18.78 -0.54 3.35
CA LYS A 265 20.16 -0.19 2.92
C LYS A 265 20.24 1.10 2.13
#